data_AF-A0A6C0B0M7-F1
#
_entry.id   AF-A0A6C0B0M7-F1
#
_cell.length_a   1.000
_cell.length_b   1.000
_cell.length_c   1.000
_cell.angle_alpha   90.00
_cell.angle_beta   90.00
_cell.angle_gamma   90.00
#
_symmetry.space_group_name_H-M   'P 1'
#
loop_
_entity.id
_entity.type
_entity.pdbx_description
1 polymer ?
#
loop_
_entity_poly.entity_id
_entity_poly.type
_entity_poly.pdbx_seq_one_letter_code
_entity_poly.pdbx_strand_id
1 'polypeptide(L)'
;MFTDLYLTTTNPTLPLSALFTVKTMSQIILSVIFHTILYASFFNLASYIFLGKLLSKIVNTRLIISLLVIMFFGFFARFFHVKEIYRAYHKNMEKTRNHLDKLYIGWIFIS
;
A
#
# COMPACT_ATOMS: atom_id res chain seq x y z
N MET A 1 11.23 6.93 4.82
CA MET A 1 10.17 7.33 3.86
C MET A 1 8.96 6.39 3.90
N PHE A 2 9.05 5.15 3.40
CA PHE A 2 7.90 4.21 3.42
C PHE A 2 7.47 3.84 4.84
N THR A 3 8.43 3.61 5.75
CA THR A 3 8.15 3.40 7.18
C THR A 3 7.45 4.60 7.82
N ASP A 4 7.87 5.83 7.51
CA ASP A 4 7.25 7.04 8.06
C ASP A 4 5.83 7.23 7.52
N LEU A 5 5.63 6.99 6.22
CA LEU A 5 4.31 7.00 5.59
C LEU A 5 3.43 5.91 6.23
N TYR A 6 3.98 4.71 6.44
CA TYR A 6 3.30 3.60 7.09
C TYR A 6 2.83 3.99 8.50
N LEU A 7 3.74 4.51 9.34
CA LEU A 7 3.48 4.83 10.74
C LEU A 7 2.47 5.97 10.87
N THR A 8 2.58 6.96 9.97
CA THR A 8 1.66 8.11 9.90
C THR A 8 0.26 7.65 9.52
N THR A 9 0.14 6.85 8.46
CA THR A 9 -1.16 6.42 7.90
C THR A 9 -1.81 5.27 8.69
N THR A 10 -1.05 4.60 9.55
CA THR A 10 -1.59 3.68 10.57
C THR A 10 -1.91 4.36 11.90
N ASN A 11 -1.77 5.68 12.01
CA ASN A 11 -2.28 6.39 13.17
C ASN A 11 -3.80 6.55 13.07
N PRO A 12 -4.61 5.84 13.89
CA PRO A 12 -6.06 5.89 13.77
C PRO A 12 -6.64 7.28 14.09
N THR A 13 -5.91 8.10 14.83
CA THR A 13 -6.31 9.48 15.16
C THR A 13 -6.06 10.47 14.04
N LEU A 14 -5.29 10.09 12.99
CA LEU A 14 -5.01 10.96 11.85
C LEU A 14 -6.31 11.27 11.09
N PRO A 15 -6.71 12.54 10.90
CA PRO A 15 -7.91 12.86 10.14
C PRO A 15 -7.71 12.56 8.65
N LEU A 16 -8.80 12.24 7.95
CA LEU A 16 -8.76 11.94 6.51
C LEU A 16 -8.18 13.10 5.69
N SER A 17 -8.47 14.35 6.10
CA SER A 17 -7.95 15.55 5.47
C SER A 17 -6.42 15.64 5.47
N ALA A 18 -5.74 15.02 6.45
CA ALA A 18 -4.29 15.03 6.52
C ALA A 18 -3.64 14.23 5.37
N LEU A 19 -4.35 13.24 4.80
CA LEU A 19 -3.87 12.48 3.64
C LEU A 19 -3.77 13.35 2.38
N PHE A 20 -4.60 14.39 2.28
CA PHE A 20 -4.65 15.29 1.13
C PHE A 20 -3.69 16.48 1.25
N THR A 21 -2.85 16.50 2.28
CA THR A 21 -1.74 17.45 2.35
C THR A 21 -0.73 17.16 1.23
N VAL A 22 -0.14 18.20 0.63
CA VAL A 22 0.81 18.07 -0.48
C VAL A 22 1.95 17.08 -0.15
N LYS A 23 2.47 17.14 1.08
CA LYS A 23 3.54 16.25 1.55
C LYS A 23 3.10 14.78 1.63
N THR A 24 1.92 14.51 2.20
CA THR A 24 1.46 13.12 2.38
C THR A 24 1.02 12.53 1.05
N MET A 25 0.30 13.30 0.24
CA MET A 25 -0.15 12.88 -1.08
C MET A 25 1.02 12.56 -2.02
N SER A 26 2.09 13.38 -2.01
CA SER A 26 3.28 13.09 -2.83
C SER A 26 3.99 11.81 -2.39
N GLN A 27 4.06 11.54 -1.09
CA GLN A 27 4.61 10.28 -0.57
C GLN A 27 3.74 9.07 -0.93
N ILE A 28 2.41 9.19 -0.90
CA ILE A 28 1.48 8.15 -1.34
C ILE A 28 1.70 7.84 -2.82
N ILE A 29 1.71 8.87 -3.67
CA ILE A 29 1.92 8.70 -5.13
C ILE A 29 3.27 8.04 -5.40
N LEU A 30 4.33 8.51 -4.76
CA LEU A 30 5.67 7.94 -4.92
C LEU A 30 5.68 6.46 -4.50
N SER A 31 4.98 6.11 -3.43
CA SER A 31 4.89 4.71 -3.01
C SER A 31 4.10 3.83 -3.95
N VAL A 32 2.95 4.31 -4.43
CA VAL A 32 2.15 3.60 -5.43
C VAL A 32 2.97 3.32 -6.69
N ILE A 33 3.72 4.31 -7.18
CA ILE A 33 4.60 4.14 -8.34
C ILE A 33 5.72 3.14 -8.05
N PHE A 34 6.41 3.29 -6.91
CA PHE A 34 7.52 2.41 -6.53
C PHE A 34 7.09 0.94 -6.47
N HIS A 35 6.01 0.65 -5.75
CA HIS A 35 5.47 -0.71 -5.62
C HIS A 35 4.93 -1.25 -6.95
N THR A 36 4.31 -0.39 -7.77
CA THR A 36 3.85 -0.79 -9.11
C THR A 36 5.03 -1.24 -9.98
N ILE A 37 6.14 -0.52 -9.96
CA ILE A 37 7.36 -0.89 -10.70
C ILE A 37 7.93 -2.19 -10.16
N LEU A 38 8.02 -2.33 -8.83
CA LEU A 38 8.53 -3.53 -8.17
C LEU A 38 7.70 -4.75 -8.56
N TYR A 39 6.37 -4.65 -8.51
CA TYR A 39 5.46 -5.74 -8.86
C TYR A 39 5.45 -6.07 -10.34
N ALA A 40 5.38 -5.06 -11.21
CA ALA A 40 5.50 -5.29 -12.65
C ALA A 40 6.83 -5.98 -12.99
N SER A 41 7.93 -5.59 -12.34
CA SER A 41 9.24 -6.22 -12.53
C SER A 41 9.25 -7.67 -12.04
N PHE A 42 8.65 -7.94 -10.88
CA PHE A 42 8.52 -9.30 -10.34
C PHE A 42 7.73 -10.22 -11.28
N PHE A 43 6.60 -9.76 -11.81
CA PHE A 43 5.82 -10.53 -12.78
C PHE A 43 6.56 -10.76 -14.10
N ASN A 44 7.30 -9.77 -14.58
CA ASN A 44 8.14 -9.94 -15.77
C ASN A 44 9.30 -10.92 -15.53
N LEU A 45 9.93 -10.88 -14.36
CA LEU A 45 10.95 -11.83 -13.96
C LEU A 45 10.38 -13.26 -13.88
N ALA A 46 9.20 -13.43 -13.27
CA ALA A 46 8.52 -14.71 -13.22
C ALA A 46 8.18 -15.23 -14.64
N SER A 47 7.63 -14.37 -15.51
CA SER A 47 7.39 -14.71 -16.91
C SER A 47 8.66 -15.13 -17.62
N TYR A 48 9.78 -14.45 -17.38
CA TYR A 48 11.06 -14.79 -17.96
C TYR A 48 11.57 -16.16 -17.50
N ILE A 49 11.48 -16.46 -16.20
CA ILE A 49 11.90 -17.74 -15.61
C ILE A 49 11.06 -18.91 -16.15
N PHE A 50 9.73 -18.76 -16.23
CA PHE A 50 8.84 -19.87 -16.57
C PHE A 50 8.54 -20.00 -18.07
N LEU A 51 8.55 -18.90 -18.82
CA LEU A 51 8.16 -18.87 -20.23
C LEU A 51 9.30 -18.44 -21.17
N GLY A 52 10.48 -18.12 -20.64
CA GLY A 52 11.66 -17.70 -21.41
C GLY A 52 11.55 -16.31 -22.04
N LYS A 53 10.50 -15.53 -21.71
CA LYS A 53 10.27 -14.20 -22.28
C LYS A 53 9.55 -13.27 -21.30
N LEU A 54 9.78 -11.98 -21.48
CA LEU A 54 9.04 -10.93 -20.79
C LEU A 54 7.59 -10.89 -21.26
N LEU A 55 6.72 -10.25 -20.47
CA LEU A 55 5.32 -10.06 -20.84
C LEU A 55 5.24 -9.16 -22.09
N SER A 56 4.24 -9.42 -22.95
CA SER A 56 4.00 -8.55 -24.11
C SER A 56 3.62 -7.14 -23.64
N LYS A 57 3.91 -6.13 -24.47
CA LYS A 57 3.63 -4.71 -24.13
C LYS A 57 2.18 -4.49 -23.70
N ILE A 58 1.22 -5.12 -24.39
CA ILE A 58 -0.21 -5.00 -24.07
C ILE A 58 -0.53 -5.59 -22.69
N VAL A 59 0.00 -6.78 -22.38
CA VAL A 59 -0.21 -7.42 -21.08
C VAL A 59 0.45 -6.61 -19.97
N ASN A 60 1.68 -6.14 -20.19
CA ASN A 60 2.42 -5.35 -19.21
C ASN A 60 1.72 -4.00 -18.92
N THR A 61 1.19 -3.33 -19.93
CA THR A 61 0.39 -2.11 -19.74
C THR A 61 -0.87 -2.37 -18.91
N ARG A 62 -1.61 -3.46 -19.20
CA ARG A 62 -2.79 -3.83 -18.42
C ARG A 62 -2.42 -4.13 -16.97
N LEU A 63 -1.34 -4.89 -16.75
CA LEU A 63 -0.82 -5.19 -15.43
C LEU A 63 -0.50 -3.92 -14.64
N ILE A 64 0.26 -2.98 -15.23
CA ILE A 64 0.61 -1.72 -14.59
C ILE A 64 -0.63 -0.91 -14.22
N ILE A 65 -1.59 -0.77 -15.13
CA ILE A 65 -2.84 -0.03 -14.85
C ILE A 65 -3.61 -0.70 -13.70
N SER A 66 -3.76 -2.03 -13.73
CA SER A 66 -4.44 -2.77 -12.66
C SER A 66 -3.72 -2.59 -11.31
N LEU A 67 -2.39 -2.65 -11.30
CA LEU A 67 -1.59 -2.44 -10.09
C LEU A 67 -1.76 -1.02 -9.55
N LEU A 68 -1.69 0.01 -10.39
CA LEU A 68 -1.91 1.40 -9.96
C LEU A 68 -3.27 1.58 -9.28
N VAL A 69 -4.33 1.02 -9.88
CA VAL A 69 -5.69 1.08 -9.33
C VAL A 69 -5.77 0.35 -7.98
N ILE A 70 -5.32 -0.91 -7.92
CA ILE A 70 -5.40 -1.73 -6.71
C ILE A 70 -4.57 -1.12 -5.57
N MET A 71 -3.36 -0.63 -5.86
CA MET A 71 -2.49 -0.02 -4.87
C MET A 71 -3.07 1.28 -4.31
N PHE A 72 -3.63 2.13 -5.18
CA PHE A 72 -4.28 3.37 -4.76
C PHE A 72 -5.48 3.08 -3.84
N PHE A 73 -6.40 2.22 -4.25
CA PHE A 73 -7.56 1.87 -3.40
C PHE A 73 -7.17 1.07 -2.15
N GLY A 74 -6.17 0.19 -2.25
CA GLY A 74 -5.63 -0.59 -1.14
C GLY A 74 -5.08 0.30 -0.04
N PHE A 75 -4.41 1.41 -0.40
CA PHE A 75 -3.95 2.41 0.54
C PHE A 75 -5.10 3.04 1.35
N PHE A 76 -6.19 3.47 0.70
CA PHE A 76 -7.34 4.04 1.40
C PHE A 76 -8.07 2.98 2.25
N ALA A 77 -8.25 1.78 1.71
CA ALA A 77 -8.85 0.67 2.44
C ALA A 77 -8.09 0.39 3.75
N ARG A 78 -6.75 0.37 3.69
CA ARG A 78 -5.89 0.28 4.88
C ARG A 78 -6.17 1.40 5.88
N PHE A 79 -6.17 2.64 5.41
CA PHE A 79 -6.37 3.80 6.27
C PHE A 79 -7.70 3.73 7.03
N PHE A 80 -8.78 3.32 6.37
CA PHE A 80 -10.08 3.13 7.02
C PHE A 80 -10.09 1.91 7.93
N HIS A 81 -9.48 0.80 7.53
CA HIS A 81 -9.40 -0.41 8.33
C HIS A 81 -8.74 -0.17 9.70
N VAL A 82 -7.66 0.60 9.74
CA VAL A 82 -6.98 1.02 10.98
C VAL A 82 -7.95 1.75 11.93
N LYS A 83 -8.79 2.63 11.39
CA LYS A 83 -9.79 3.38 12.17
C LYS A 83 -10.90 2.48 12.69
N GLU A 84 -11.32 1.50 11.89
CA GLU A 84 -12.31 0.51 12.30
C GLU A 84 -11.79 -0.37 13.43
N ILE A 85 -10.54 -0.86 13.33
CA ILE A 85 -9.88 -1.61 14.41
C ILE A 85 -9.82 -0.77 15.68
N TYR A 86 -9.42 0.50 15.57
CA TYR A 86 -9.37 1.41 16.71
C TYR A 86 -10.73 1.60 17.36
N ARG A 87 -11.80 1.72 16.56
CA ARG A 87 -13.18 1.78 17.07
C ARG A 87 -13.60 0.47 17.73
N ALA A 88 -13.27 -0.67 17.13
CA ALA A 88 -13.59 -2.00 17.64
C ALA A 88 -12.89 -2.30 18.97
N TYR A 89 -11.67 -1.80 19.17
CA TYR A 89 -10.95 -1.87 20.44
C TYR A 89 -11.29 -0.74 21.41
N HIS A 90 -12.47 -0.11 21.28
CA HIS A 90 -12.94 0.95 22.17
C HIS A 90 -11.93 2.09 22.34
N LYS A 91 -11.24 2.48 21.24
CA LYS A 91 -10.22 3.51 21.21
C LYS A 91 -8.96 3.19 22.04
N ASN A 92 -8.68 1.91 22.30
CA ASN A 92 -7.44 1.49 22.94
C ASN A 92 -6.28 1.48 21.92
N MET A 93 -5.35 2.43 22.06
CA MET A 93 -4.20 2.56 21.16
C MET A 93 -3.23 1.40 21.24
N GLU A 94 -2.96 0.89 22.44
CA GLU A 94 -2.01 -0.21 22.65
C GLU A 94 -2.48 -1.49 21.96
N LYS A 95 -3.74 -1.88 22.18
CA LYS A 95 -4.35 -3.05 21.50
C LYS A 95 -4.38 -2.89 19.99
N THR A 96 -4.68 -1.67 19.52
CA THR A 96 -4.70 -1.36 18.09
C THR A 96 -3.31 -1.50 17.46
N ARG A 97 -2.26 -1.01 18.13
CA ARG A 97 -0.88 -1.14 17.65
C ARG A 97 -0.40 -2.58 17.65
N ASN A 98 -0.61 -3.29 18.76
CA ASN A 98 -0.29 -4.71 18.85
C ASN A 98 -0.99 -5.56 17.78
N HIS A 99 -2.18 -5.16 17.32
CA HIS A 99 -2.86 -5.81 16.20
C HIS A 99 -2.22 -5.47 14.85
N LEU A 100 -1.99 -4.17 14.58
CA LEU A 100 -1.46 -3.70 13.30
C LEU A 100 -0.01 -4.15 13.07
N ASP A 101 0.80 -4.18 14.12
CA ASP A 101 2.22 -4.55 14.04
C ASP A 101 2.41 -6.02 13.66
N LYS A 102 1.47 -6.90 14.05
CA LYS A 102 1.47 -8.31 13.61
C LYS A 102 1.26 -8.47 12.11
N LEU A 103 0.57 -7.52 11.49
CA LEU A 103 0.28 -7.54 10.07
C LEU A 103 1.31 -6.72 9.26
N TYR A 104 2.23 -6.02 9.93
CA TYR A 104 3.16 -5.03 9.37
C TYR A 104 3.83 -5.49 8.07
N ILE A 105 4.32 -6.74 8.04
CA ILE A 105 5.00 -7.32 6.89
C ILE A 105 4.07 -7.42 5.68
N GLY A 106 2.83 -7.89 5.84
CA GLY A 106 1.86 -7.99 4.75
C GLY A 106 1.46 -6.62 4.19
N TRP A 107 1.46 -5.59 5.05
CA TRP A 107 1.10 -4.24 4.65
C TRP A 107 2.24 -3.47 3.99
N ILE A 108 3.52 -3.76 4.27
CA ILE A 108 4.67 -3.16 3.55
C ILE A 108 4.57 -3.44 2.05
N PHE A 109 4.14 -4.65 1.68
CA PHE A 109 3.92 -4.98 0.28
C PHE A 109 2.80 -4.10 -0.34
N ILE A 110 1.87 -3.57 0.44
CA ILE A 110 0.76 -2.77 -0.09
C ILE A 110 1.05 -1.25 0.00
N SER A 111 2.12 -0.81 0.67
CA SER A 111 2.26 0.59 1.09
C SER A 111 3.61 1.23 0.93
#